data_AF-A0A397AGE6-F1
#
_entry.id   AF-A0A397AGE6-F1
#
_cell.length_a   1.000
_cell.length_b   1.000
_cell.length_c   1.000
_cell.angle_alpha   90.00
_cell.angle_beta   90.00
_cell.angle_gamma   90.00
#
_symmetry.space_group_name_H-M   'P 1'
#
loop_
_entity.id
_entity.type
_entity.pdbx_description
1 polymer ?
#
loop_
_entity_poly.entity_id
_entity_poly.type
_entity_poly.pdbx_seq_one_letter_code
_entity_poly.pdbx_strand_id
1 'polypeptide(L)'
;MHAWWQPLHDLIGHPTLRYHPAIETFLRKCADTEADKDGYEYFDIRKSVEGAPWFEAALTVQTPATKKKNRYRDVVPFEKTRVRLRAPLSSCPAGDYINANYIWNDQYIACCAPPPSAIEDFWSMVWHDNVHVILMLTNFVEREMLKADMYWVAKGRAVDVGNFTVELQHEEESARGYTLRCMILRHPASTSSSQPHNIRCG
;
A
#
# COMPACT_ATOMS: atom_id res chain seq x y z
N MET A 1 -18.90 -13.10 -15.39
CA MET A 1 -18.45 -11.89 -14.66
C MET A 1 -18.10 -10.84 -15.70
N HIS A 2 -18.79 -9.69 -15.71
CA HIS A 2 -18.31 -8.56 -16.51
C HIS A 2 -16.98 -8.11 -15.91
N ALA A 3 -15.98 -7.86 -16.75
CA ALA A 3 -14.68 -7.39 -16.30
C ALA A 3 -14.84 -6.08 -15.53
N TRP A 4 -14.12 -5.91 -14.41
CA TRP A 4 -14.20 -4.70 -13.58
C TRP A 4 -13.80 -3.42 -14.36
N TRP A 5 -13.04 -3.59 -15.45
CA TRP A 5 -12.64 -2.52 -16.36
C TRP A 5 -13.64 -2.23 -17.49
N GLN A 6 -14.78 -2.95 -17.59
CA GLN A 6 -15.76 -2.74 -18.65
C GLN A 6 -16.27 -1.28 -18.72
N PRO A 7 -16.60 -0.60 -17.59
CA PRO A 7 -17.02 0.81 -17.66
C PRO A 7 -15.96 1.75 -18.22
N LEU A 8 -14.67 1.48 -17.96
CA LEU A 8 -13.56 2.24 -18.55
C LEU A 8 -13.43 1.95 -20.05
N HIS A 9 -13.54 0.68 -20.44
CA HIS A 9 -13.53 0.27 -21.84
C HIS A 9 -14.66 0.93 -22.64
N ASP A 10 -15.87 0.96 -22.08
CA ASP A 10 -17.04 1.61 -22.70
C ASP A 10 -16.85 3.13 -22.82
N LEU A 11 -16.25 3.76 -21.80
CA LEU A 11 -15.91 5.19 -21.81
C LEU A 11 -14.88 5.53 -22.89
N ILE A 12 -13.80 4.73 -23.00
CA ILE A 12 -12.78 4.89 -24.06
C ILE A 12 -13.39 4.64 -25.45
N GLY A 13 -14.41 3.79 -25.54
CA GLY A 13 -15.15 3.54 -26.77
C GLY A 13 -15.97 4.73 -27.29
N HIS A 14 -16.20 5.76 -26.47
CA HIS A 14 -16.96 6.94 -26.88
C HIS A 14 -16.22 7.71 -28.00
N PRO A 15 -16.87 8.09 -29.13
CA PRO A 15 -16.19 8.62 -30.31
C PRO A 15 -15.29 9.82 -30.03
N THR A 16 -15.70 10.73 -29.14
CA THR A 16 -14.91 11.92 -28.78
C THR A 16 -13.62 11.62 -28.03
N LEU A 17 -13.57 10.52 -27.27
CA LEU A 17 -12.38 10.08 -26.54
C LEU A 17 -11.54 9.13 -27.40
N ARG A 18 -12.19 8.23 -28.13
CA ARG A 18 -11.53 7.23 -28.98
C ARG A 18 -10.62 7.85 -30.03
N TYR A 19 -11.06 8.93 -30.67
CA TYR A 19 -10.29 9.64 -31.70
C TYR A 19 -9.46 10.79 -31.15
N HIS A 20 -9.39 10.95 -29.82
CA HIS A 20 -8.49 11.94 -29.23
C HIS A 20 -7.04 11.49 -29.47
N PRO A 21 -6.14 12.34 -30.02
CA PRO A 21 -4.78 11.91 -30.41
C PRO A 21 -3.98 11.26 -29.29
N ALA A 22 -4.17 11.71 -28.04
CA ALA A 22 -3.52 11.11 -26.88
C ALA A 22 -4.03 9.69 -26.59
N ILE A 23 -5.33 9.42 -26.77
CA ILE A 23 -5.93 8.10 -26.58
C ILE A 23 -5.49 7.16 -27.72
N GLU A 24 -5.48 7.62 -28.97
CA GLU A 24 -4.96 6.83 -30.09
C GLU A 24 -3.48 6.46 -29.90
N THR A 25 -2.68 7.40 -29.41
CA THR A 25 -1.27 7.16 -29.09
C THR A 25 -1.12 6.13 -27.98
N PHE A 26 -1.92 6.24 -26.91
CA PHE A 26 -1.93 5.27 -25.83
C PHE A 26 -2.34 3.88 -26.32
N LEU A 27 -3.43 3.77 -27.08
CA LEU A 27 -3.93 2.49 -27.59
C LEU A 27 -2.93 1.80 -28.53
N ARG A 28 -2.26 2.56 -29.40
CA ARG A 28 -1.18 2.04 -30.25
C ARG A 28 -0.01 1.54 -29.41
N LYS A 29 0.42 2.30 -28.39
CA LYS A 29 1.48 1.84 -27.48
C LYS A 29 1.07 0.55 -26.76
N CYS A 30 -0.17 0.43 -26.29
CA CYS A 30 -0.67 -0.82 -25.71
C CYS A 30 -0.56 -2.00 -26.68
N ALA A 31 -0.96 -1.82 -27.93
CA ALA A 31 -0.86 -2.87 -28.96
C ALA A 31 0.60 -3.26 -29.23
N ASP A 32 1.52 -2.28 -29.29
CA ASP A 32 2.95 -2.52 -29.47
C ASP A 32 3.53 -3.30 -28.28
N THR A 33 3.16 -2.93 -27.04
CA THR A 33 3.56 -3.64 -25.82
C THR A 33 2.99 -5.07 -25.75
N GLU A 34 1.75 -5.29 -26.20
CA GLU A 34 1.16 -6.65 -26.28
C GLU A 34 1.87 -7.52 -27.33
N ALA A 35 2.34 -6.91 -28.41
CA ALA A 35 3.13 -7.59 -29.44
C ALA A 35 4.57 -7.88 -28.98
N ASP A 36 5.12 -7.08 -28.07
CA ASP A 36 6.41 -7.28 -27.42
C ASP A 36 6.35 -8.42 -26.39
N LYS A 37 6.43 -9.65 -26.89
CA LYS A 37 6.46 -10.87 -26.06
C LYS A 37 7.68 -10.96 -25.14
N ASP A 38 8.73 -10.20 -25.45
CA ASP A 38 9.99 -10.22 -24.71
C ASP A 38 10.02 -9.17 -23.59
N GLY A 39 9.06 -8.24 -23.56
CA GLY A 39 8.85 -7.29 -22.46
C GLY A 39 9.99 -6.29 -22.30
N TYR A 40 10.59 -5.82 -23.40
CA TYR A 40 11.79 -4.97 -23.40
C TYR A 40 11.62 -3.73 -22.52
N GLU A 41 10.46 -3.05 -22.58
CA GLU A 41 10.21 -1.85 -21.75
C GLU A 41 10.30 -2.15 -20.25
N TYR A 42 9.76 -3.29 -19.80
CA TYR A 42 9.85 -3.70 -18.39
C TYR A 42 11.31 -3.98 -17.98
N PHE A 43 12.06 -4.72 -18.81
CA PHE A 43 13.44 -5.05 -18.52
C PHE A 43 14.36 -3.82 -18.54
N ASP A 44 14.11 -2.85 -19.41
CA ASP A 44 14.84 -1.58 -19.45
C ASP A 44 14.61 -0.77 -18.17
N ILE A 45 13.35 -0.64 -17.73
CA ILE A 45 13.02 0.01 -16.45
C ILE A 45 13.74 -0.70 -15.31
N ARG A 46 13.59 -2.02 -15.22
CA ARG A 46 14.23 -2.82 -14.17
C ARG A 46 15.75 -2.64 -14.16
N LYS A 47 16.40 -2.71 -15.33
CA LYS A 47 17.84 -2.53 -15.46
C LYS A 47 18.29 -1.12 -15.07
N SER A 48 17.50 -0.09 -15.42
CA SER A 48 17.79 1.31 -15.06
C SER A 48 17.69 1.59 -13.56
N VAL A 49 16.96 0.76 -12.81
CA VAL A 49 16.76 0.91 -11.37
C VAL A 49 17.57 -0.15 -10.62
N GLU A 50 17.16 -1.42 -10.63
CA GLU A 50 17.81 -2.51 -9.90
C GLU A 50 19.23 -2.82 -10.42
N GLY A 51 19.47 -2.61 -11.71
CA GLY A 51 20.80 -2.80 -12.31
C GLY A 51 21.76 -1.63 -12.08
N ALA A 52 21.31 -0.54 -11.47
CA ALA A 52 22.11 0.66 -11.34
C ALA A 52 23.08 0.57 -10.14
N PRO A 53 24.32 1.11 -10.26
CA PRO A 53 25.30 1.06 -9.17
C PRO A 53 24.86 1.73 -7.87
N TRP A 54 23.89 2.65 -7.94
CA TRP A 54 23.39 3.39 -6.79
C TRP A 54 22.27 2.64 -6.02
N PHE A 55 21.68 1.60 -6.60
CA PHE A 55 20.45 0.98 -6.07
C PHE A 55 20.62 0.44 -4.65
N GLU A 56 21.57 -0.46 -4.44
CA GLU A 56 21.84 -1.07 -3.12
C GLU A 56 22.24 -0.01 -2.08
N ALA A 57 23.02 1.00 -2.49
CA ALA A 57 23.44 2.07 -1.61
C ALA A 57 22.29 3.02 -1.22
N ALA A 58 21.20 3.05 -1.97
CA ALA A 58 20.02 3.87 -1.70
C ALA A 58 19.02 3.18 -0.76
N LEU A 59 19.14 1.87 -0.53
CA LEU A 59 18.27 1.12 0.38
C LEU A 59 18.57 1.43 1.85
N THR A 60 17.53 1.35 2.68
CA THR A 60 17.65 1.52 4.13
C THR A 60 18.51 0.42 4.75
N VAL A 61 19.54 0.79 5.50
CA VAL A 61 20.43 -0.15 6.19
C VAL A 61 19.63 -1.03 7.16
N GLN A 62 19.78 -2.35 7.02
CA GLN A 62 19.00 -3.33 7.77
C GLN A 62 19.75 -3.89 8.98
N THR A 63 19.21 -3.65 10.18
CA THR A 63 19.60 -4.30 11.45
C THR A 63 18.72 -5.53 11.73
N PRO A 64 19.11 -6.44 12.66
CA PRO A 64 18.26 -7.56 13.07
C PRO A 64 16.86 -7.13 13.55
N ALA A 65 16.73 -5.94 14.13
CA ALA A 65 15.45 -5.40 14.58
C ALA A 65 14.58 -4.94 13.40
N THR A 66 15.14 -4.17 12.46
CA THR A 66 14.41 -3.71 11.25
C THR A 66 14.01 -4.85 10.33
N LYS A 67 14.85 -5.90 10.20
CA LYS A 67 14.52 -7.09 9.40
C LYS A 67 13.25 -7.79 9.87
N LYS A 68 12.98 -7.79 11.19
CA LYS A 68 11.74 -8.37 11.75
C LYS A 68 10.49 -7.57 11.39
N LYS A 69 10.62 -6.30 10.98
CA LYS A 69 9.52 -5.45 10.55
C LYS A 69 9.22 -5.56 9.04
N ASN A 70 10.05 -6.29 8.28
CA ASN A 70 9.81 -6.53 6.86
C ASN A 70 9.04 -7.84 6.67
N ARG A 71 8.01 -7.83 5.82
CA ARG A 71 7.33 -9.06 5.40
C ARG A 71 8.19 -9.90 4.46
N TYR A 72 8.92 -9.24 3.56
CA TYR A 72 9.81 -9.89 2.60
C TYR A 72 11.25 -9.41 2.82
N ARG A 73 12.21 -10.32 2.70
CA ARG A 73 13.62 -10.04 3.00
C ARG A 73 14.27 -9.14 1.94
N ASP A 74 13.81 -9.27 0.71
CA ASP A 74 14.28 -8.62 -0.50
C ASP A 74 13.53 -7.32 -0.82
N VAL A 75 12.48 -6.98 -0.07
CA VAL A 75 11.75 -5.72 -0.21
C VAL A 75 12.09 -4.80 0.94
N VAL A 76 12.95 -3.82 0.67
CA VAL A 76 13.48 -2.86 1.64
C VAL A 76 13.20 -1.45 1.13
N PRO A 77 12.78 -0.50 2.00
CA PRO A 77 12.47 0.85 1.55
C PRO A 77 13.73 1.63 1.19
N PHE A 78 13.63 2.57 0.25
CA PHE A 78 14.69 3.53 -0.03
C PHE A 78 14.87 4.50 1.13
N GLU A 79 16.10 4.72 1.59
CA GLU A 79 16.39 5.53 2.78
C GLU A 79 15.93 6.99 2.62
N LYS A 80 16.08 7.55 1.41
CA LYS A 80 15.78 8.97 1.14
C LYS A 80 14.29 9.30 1.27
N THR A 81 13.42 8.37 0.90
CA THR A 81 11.96 8.60 0.83
C THR A 81 11.21 7.76 1.84
N ARG A 82 11.89 7.03 2.75
CA ARG A 82 11.20 6.19 3.72
C ARG A 82 10.37 7.02 4.68
N VAL A 83 9.25 6.46 5.10
CA VAL A 83 8.49 7.01 6.21
C VAL A 83 9.29 6.79 7.50
N ARG A 84 9.36 7.83 8.35
CA ARG A 84 10.01 7.80 9.66
C ARG A 84 8.95 7.95 10.73
N LEU A 85 8.83 6.97 11.62
CA LEU A 85 7.88 7.03 12.72
C LEU A 85 8.25 8.17 13.68
N ARG A 86 7.29 9.07 13.98
CA ARG A 86 7.53 10.27 14.80
C ARG A 86 7.60 9.98 16.30
N ALA A 87 6.93 8.93 16.74
CA ALA A 87 6.93 8.46 18.11
C ALA A 87 7.41 7.00 18.17
N PRO A 88 8.71 6.72 17.90
CA PRO A 88 9.23 5.39 18.14
C PRO A 88 9.09 5.11 19.64
N LEU A 89 8.57 3.94 20.02
CA LEU A 89 8.62 3.52 21.42
C LEU A 89 10.07 3.64 21.88
N SER A 90 10.33 4.32 23.00
CA SER A 90 11.69 4.58 23.49
C SER A 90 12.51 3.31 23.73
N SER A 91 11.83 2.16 23.85
CA SER A 91 12.39 0.82 23.97
C SER A 91 12.47 0.04 22.64
N CYS A 92 12.05 0.59 21.50
CA CYS A 92 12.01 -0.12 20.22
C CYS A 92 13.41 -0.24 19.61
N PRO A 93 13.98 -1.46 19.50
CA PRO A 93 15.33 -1.64 18.93
C PRO A 93 15.41 -1.32 17.43
N ALA A 94 14.25 -1.17 16.77
CA ALA A 94 14.16 -0.77 15.36
C ALA A 94 14.06 0.74 15.16
N GLY A 95 14.01 1.55 16.23
CA GLY A 95 13.95 3.01 16.15
C GLY A 95 12.73 3.51 15.36
N ASP A 96 12.97 4.45 14.45
CA ASP A 96 11.96 5.12 13.61
C ASP A 96 11.48 4.29 12.40
N TYR A 97 11.89 3.03 12.30
CA TYR A 97 11.73 2.22 11.09
C TYR A 97 10.32 1.64 10.93
N ILE A 98 9.78 1.85 9.72
CA ILE A 98 8.67 1.12 9.11
C ILE A 98 8.99 0.87 7.64
N ASN A 99 8.58 -0.27 7.08
CA ASN A 99 8.78 -0.59 5.65
C ASN A 99 7.73 0.13 4.79
N ALA A 100 7.98 1.41 4.55
CA ALA A 100 7.13 2.29 3.76
C ALA A 100 7.94 3.42 3.12
N ASN A 101 7.53 3.87 1.94
CA ASN A 101 8.08 5.03 1.25
C ASN A 101 6.98 6.01 0.85
N TYR A 102 7.27 7.30 0.96
CA TYR A 102 6.51 8.33 0.30
C TYR A 102 6.72 8.24 -1.21
N ILE A 103 5.64 8.39 -1.97
CA ILE A 103 5.66 8.44 -3.44
C ILE A 103 4.86 9.64 -3.92
N TRP A 104 5.21 10.14 -5.11
CA TRP A 104 4.51 11.25 -5.76
C TRP A 104 4.43 12.50 -4.86
N ASN A 105 5.60 13.01 -4.46
CA ASN A 105 5.74 14.20 -3.59
C ASN A 105 4.93 14.08 -2.30
N ASP A 106 5.08 12.94 -1.62
CA ASP A 106 4.47 12.64 -0.32
C ASP A 106 2.93 12.62 -0.31
N GLN A 107 2.29 12.56 -1.49
CA GLN A 107 0.83 12.44 -1.60
C GLN A 107 0.33 11.03 -1.26
N TYR A 108 1.16 10.01 -1.46
CA TYR A 108 0.82 8.63 -1.12
C TYR A 108 1.96 7.95 -0.36
N ILE A 109 1.59 6.93 0.41
CA ILE A 109 2.53 6.05 1.08
C ILE A 109 2.40 4.65 0.47
N ALA A 110 3.47 4.16 -0.16
CA ALA A 110 3.58 2.77 -0.55
C ALA A 110 4.20 1.99 0.62
N CYS A 111 3.54 0.93 1.07
CA CYS A 111 4.02 0.10 2.19
C CYS A 111 3.70 -1.38 1.98
N CYS A 112 4.48 -2.26 2.62
CA CYS A 112 4.16 -3.67 2.71
C CYS A 112 3.00 -3.91 3.68
N ALA A 113 2.21 -4.95 3.45
CA ALA A 113 1.23 -5.41 4.44
C ALA A 113 1.94 -5.71 5.77
N PRO A 114 1.55 -5.06 6.89
CA PRO A 114 2.32 -5.12 8.12
C PRO A 114 2.38 -6.56 8.64
N PRO A 115 3.56 -7.13 8.93
CA PRO A 115 3.67 -8.35 9.74
C PRO A 115 3.23 -8.06 11.19
N PRO A 116 2.96 -9.09 12.00
CA PRO A 116 2.53 -8.92 13.40
C PRO A 116 3.45 -7.99 14.22
N SER A 117 4.75 -8.04 13.95
CA SER A 117 5.80 -7.22 14.56
C SER A 117 5.75 -5.72 14.21
N ALA A 118 4.96 -5.32 13.20
CA ALA A 118 4.87 -3.96 12.69
C ALA A 118 3.43 -3.43 12.62
N ILE A 119 2.44 -4.15 13.18
CA ILE A 119 1.04 -3.69 13.19
C ILE A 119 0.90 -2.39 14.00
N GLU A 120 1.59 -2.27 15.14
CA GLU A 120 1.62 -1.03 15.92
C GLU A 120 2.24 0.13 15.14
N ASP A 121 3.38 -0.12 14.49
CA ASP A 121 4.06 0.88 13.67
C ASP A 121 3.16 1.38 12.54
N PHE A 122 2.41 0.48 11.90
CA PHE A 122 1.47 0.82 10.83
C PHE A 122 0.39 1.78 11.31
N TRP A 123 -0.24 1.50 12.46
CA TRP A 123 -1.26 2.40 13.02
C TRP A 123 -0.67 3.72 13.53
N SER A 124 0.55 3.70 14.05
CA SER A 124 1.31 4.91 14.40
C SER A 124 1.55 5.80 13.18
N MET A 125 1.97 5.21 12.05
CA MET A 125 2.10 5.90 10.77
C MET A 125 0.76 6.48 10.30
N VAL A 126 -0.31 5.66 10.27
CA VAL A 126 -1.65 6.11 9.85
C VAL A 126 -2.12 7.31 10.66
N TRP A 127 -1.90 7.29 11.98
CA TRP A 127 -2.25 8.40 12.86
C TRP A 127 -1.40 9.65 12.59
N HIS A 128 -0.08 9.54 12.61
CA HIS A 128 0.82 10.69 12.55
C HIS A 128 0.92 11.35 11.18
N ASP A 129 0.75 10.58 10.11
CA ASP A 129 0.69 11.09 8.74
C ASP A 129 -0.74 11.40 8.28
N ASN A 130 -1.70 11.36 9.22
CA ASN A 130 -3.08 11.80 9.02
C ASN A 130 -3.76 11.08 7.84
N VAL A 131 -3.56 9.76 7.77
CA VAL A 131 -4.07 8.92 6.68
C VAL A 131 -5.54 8.61 6.91
N HIS A 132 -6.37 8.99 5.93
CA HIS A 132 -7.82 8.77 5.97
C HIS A 132 -8.29 7.62 5.07
N VAL A 133 -7.44 7.17 4.14
CA VAL A 133 -7.77 6.10 3.19
C VAL A 133 -6.62 5.11 3.13
N ILE A 134 -6.93 3.84 3.33
CA ILE A 134 -6.02 2.71 3.23
C ILE A 134 -6.49 1.84 2.06
N LEU A 135 -5.71 1.80 0.99
CA LEU A 135 -5.96 0.92 -0.16
C LEU A 135 -5.19 -0.39 0.02
N MET A 136 -5.91 -1.48 0.29
CA MET A 136 -5.37 -2.83 0.41
C MET A 136 -5.57 -3.59 -0.91
N LEU A 137 -4.48 -3.85 -1.62
CA LEU A 137 -4.51 -4.43 -2.98
C LEU A 137 -4.26 -5.96 -3.01
N THR A 138 -4.48 -6.64 -1.89
CA THR A 138 -4.21 -8.08 -1.76
C THR A 138 -5.28 -8.76 -0.91
N ASN A 139 -5.50 -10.05 -1.16
CA ASN A 139 -6.23 -10.91 -0.23
C ASN A 139 -5.31 -11.33 0.93
N PHE A 140 -5.86 -11.80 2.05
CA PHE A 140 -5.03 -12.27 3.16
C PHE A 140 -4.19 -13.49 2.77
N VAL A 141 -4.79 -14.39 1.99
CA VAL A 141 -4.16 -15.59 1.45
C VAL A 141 -4.40 -15.64 -0.05
N GLU A 142 -3.34 -15.87 -0.81
CA GLU A 142 -3.38 -16.02 -2.27
C GLU A 142 -2.55 -17.24 -2.66
N ARG A 143 -3.16 -18.18 -3.40
CA ARG A 143 -2.50 -19.45 -3.77
C ARG A 143 -1.84 -20.13 -2.56
N GLU A 144 -2.60 -20.23 -1.46
CA GLU A 144 -2.19 -20.82 -0.18
C GLU A 144 -1.06 -20.08 0.57
N MET A 145 -0.59 -18.94 0.05
CA MET A 145 0.45 -18.13 0.67
C MET A 145 -0.16 -16.95 1.43
N LEU A 146 0.24 -16.77 2.70
CA LEU A 146 -0.13 -15.61 3.50
C LEU A 146 0.52 -14.34 2.92
N LYS A 147 -0.30 -13.38 2.48
CA LYS A 147 0.12 -12.09 1.92
C LYS A 147 -0.04 -10.94 2.91
N ALA A 148 -1.04 -11.02 3.77
CA ALA A 148 -1.30 -10.02 4.79
C ALA A 148 -1.80 -10.67 6.08
N ASP A 149 -1.38 -10.12 7.21
CA ASP A 149 -1.98 -10.40 8.51
C ASP A 149 -3.13 -9.41 8.75
N MET A 150 -4.10 -9.82 9.56
CA MET A 150 -5.20 -8.94 9.93
C MET A 150 -4.70 -7.90 10.95
N TYR A 151 -4.72 -6.63 10.57
CA TYR A 151 -4.27 -5.52 11.41
C TYR A 151 -5.43 -4.77 12.09
N TRP A 152 -6.61 -5.38 12.15
CA TRP A 152 -7.80 -4.90 12.88
C TRP A 152 -8.57 -6.11 13.45
N VAL A 153 -9.74 -5.90 14.08
CA VAL A 153 -10.60 -6.98 14.60
C VAL A 153 -12.00 -6.97 13.98
N ALA A 154 -12.76 -8.04 14.22
CA ALA A 154 -14.11 -8.22 13.70
C ALA A 154 -15.02 -7.01 13.99
N LYS A 155 -15.99 -6.76 13.09
CA LYS A 155 -16.93 -5.65 13.15
C LYS A 155 -17.61 -5.56 14.53
N GLY A 156 -17.72 -4.33 15.04
CA GLY A 156 -18.29 -4.02 16.36
C GLY A 156 -17.36 -4.32 17.54
N ARG A 157 -16.11 -4.73 17.29
CA ARG A 157 -15.08 -4.88 18.32
C ARG A 157 -13.99 -3.84 18.14
N ALA A 158 -13.32 -3.56 19.25
CA ALA A 158 -12.10 -2.76 19.30
C ALA A 158 -10.93 -3.61 19.76
N VAL A 159 -9.73 -3.26 19.31
CA VAL A 159 -8.47 -3.87 19.75
C VAL A 159 -7.48 -2.77 20.09
N ASP A 160 -6.76 -2.97 21.19
CA ASP A 160 -5.65 -2.10 21.55
C ASP A 160 -4.38 -2.59 20.84
N VAL A 161 -3.72 -1.65 20.17
CA VAL A 161 -2.47 -1.85 19.45
C VAL A 161 -1.50 -0.77 19.91
N GLY A 162 -0.62 -1.12 20.85
CA GLY A 162 0.25 -0.15 21.50
C GLY A 162 -0.56 0.95 22.20
N ASN A 163 -0.30 2.20 21.83
CA ASN A 163 -1.04 3.38 22.32
C ASN A 163 -2.27 3.73 21.48
N PHE A 164 -2.77 2.82 20.64
CA PHE A 164 -3.93 3.08 19.80
C PHE A 164 -5.04 2.09 20.08
N THR A 165 -6.28 2.52 19.92
CA THR A 165 -7.44 1.62 19.86
C THR A 165 -8.01 1.68 18.45
N VAL A 166 -8.14 0.51 17.82
CA VAL A 166 -8.66 0.34 16.46
C VAL A 166 -10.00 -0.38 16.54
N GLU A 167 -11.05 0.23 16.01
CA GLU A 167 -12.41 -0.32 16.00
C GLU A 167 -12.92 -0.41 14.57
N LEU A 168 -13.41 -1.59 14.16
CA LEU A 168 -14.10 -1.75 12.87
C LEU A 168 -15.59 -1.47 13.06
N GLN A 169 -16.08 -0.35 12.52
CA GLN A 169 -17.49 0.03 12.67
C GLN A 169 -18.37 -0.51 11.56
N HIS A 170 -17.92 -0.33 10.32
CA HIS A 170 -18.67 -0.72 9.15
C HIS A 170 -17.83 -1.59 8.22
N GLU A 171 -18.50 -2.54 7.59
CA GLU A 171 -17.94 -3.41 6.56
C GLU A 171 -19.06 -3.69 5.56
N GLU A 172 -18.75 -3.47 4.28
CA GLU A 172 -19.66 -3.67 3.15
C GLU A 172 -18.87 -4.27 1.97
N GLU A 173 -19.43 -5.30 1.35
CA GLU A 173 -18.93 -5.82 0.08
C GLU A 173 -19.62 -5.10 -1.08
N SER A 174 -18.82 -4.49 -1.95
CA SER A 174 -19.29 -3.82 -3.15
C SER A 174 -19.56 -4.82 -4.27
N ALA A 175 -20.63 -4.59 -5.03
CA ALA A 175 -20.92 -5.30 -6.28
C ALA A 175 -19.79 -5.17 -7.33
N ARG A 176 -18.83 -4.27 -7.13
CA ARG A 176 -17.68 -4.03 -8.00
C ARG A 176 -16.43 -4.86 -7.62
N GLY A 177 -16.52 -5.77 -6.66
CA GLY A 177 -15.41 -6.67 -6.29
C GLY A 177 -14.41 -6.06 -5.31
N TYR A 178 -14.87 -5.22 -4.38
CA TYR A 178 -14.03 -4.73 -3.29
C TYR A 178 -14.81 -4.69 -1.98
N THR A 179 -14.12 -4.78 -0.85
CA THR A 179 -14.69 -4.58 0.48
C THR A 179 -14.36 -3.18 0.98
N LEU A 180 -15.36 -2.41 1.38
CA LEU A 180 -15.21 -1.13 2.07
C LEU A 180 -15.34 -1.34 3.58
N ARG A 181 -14.45 -0.74 4.36
CA ARG A 181 -14.46 -0.75 5.82
C ARG A 181 -14.31 0.66 6.36
N CYS A 182 -15.13 1.01 7.34
CA CYS A 182 -14.96 2.23 8.12
C CYS A 182 -14.42 1.85 9.50
N MET A 183 -13.29 2.44 9.86
CA MET A 183 -12.60 2.18 11.12
C MET A 183 -12.53 3.46 11.94
N ILE A 184 -12.51 3.32 13.27
CA ILE A 184 -12.15 4.40 14.18
C ILE A 184 -10.80 4.07 14.79
N LEU A 185 -9.89 5.03 14.67
CA LEU A 185 -8.59 5.03 15.32
C LEU A 185 -8.60 6.08 16.43
N ARG A 186 -8.29 5.67 17.67
CA ARG A 186 -8.21 6.57 18.83
C ARG A 186 -6.82 6.51 19.44
N HIS A 187 -6.34 7.66 19.92
CA HIS A 187 -5.11 7.77 20.72
C HIS A 187 -5.48 8.29 22.13
N PRO A 188 -5.12 7.62 23.24
CA PRO A 188 -5.57 7.94 24.59
C PRO A 188 -5.26 9.37 25.04
N ALA A 189 -4.15 9.94 24.58
CA ALA A 189 -3.75 11.31 24.92
C ALA A 189 -4.44 12.39 24.06
N SER A 190 -5.29 12.00 23.11
CA SER A 190 -6.03 12.92 22.25
C SER A 190 -7.53 12.85 22.54
N THR A 191 -8.18 14.00 22.57
CA THR A 191 -9.66 14.09 22.58
C THR A 191 -10.26 13.90 21.19
N SER A 192 -9.44 13.93 20.13
CA SER A 192 -9.87 13.67 18.76
C SER A 192 -9.73 12.19 18.39
N SER A 193 -10.60 11.71 17.50
CA SER A 193 -10.50 10.40 16.85
C SER A 193 -10.26 10.58 15.34
N SER A 194 -9.48 9.69 14.74
CA SER A 194 -9.33 9.59 13.29
C SER A 194 -10.27 8.50 12.75
N GLN A 195 -10.81 8.72 11.55
CA GLN A 195 -11.73 7.78 10.88
C GLN A 195 -11.14 7.28 9.55
N PRO A 196 -10.15 6.37 9.60
CA PRO A 196 -9.59 5.79 8.40
C PRO A 196 -10.57 4.83 7.71
N HIS A 197 -10.64 4.94 6.38
CA HIS A 197 -11.42 4.05 5.52
C HIS A 197 -10.47 3.04 4.87
N ASN A 198 -10.73 1.76 5.07
CA ASN A 198 -9.99 0.69 4.41
C ASN A 198 -10.79 0.17 3.22
N ILE A 199 -10.18 0.20 2.04
CA ILE A 199 -10.74 -0.33 0.80
C ILE A 199 -9.87 -1.49 0.37
N ARG A 200 -10.43 -2.70 0.31
CA ARG A 200 -9.72 -3.90 -0.11
C ARG A 200 -10.25 -4.39 -1.46
N CYS A 201 -9.41 -4.35 -2.48
CA CYS A 201 -9.71 -4.92 -3.79
C CYS A 201 -9.40 -6.42 -3.77
N GLY A 202 -10.34 -7.26 -4.23
CA GLY A 202 -10.24 -8.72 -4.15
C GLY A 202 -10.73 -9.41 -5.40
#